data_AF-A0A1J3D4F2-F1
#
_entry.id   AF-A0A1J3D4F2-F1
#
_cell.length_a   1.000
_cell.length_b   1.000
_cell.length_c   1.000
_cell.angle_alpha   90.00
_cell.angle_beta   90.00
_cell.angle_gamma   90.00
#
_symmetry.space_group_name_H-M   'P 1'
#
loop_
_entity.id
_entity.type
_entity.pdbx_description
1 polymer ?
#
loop_
_entity_poly.entity_id
_entity_poly.type
_entity_poly.pdbx_seq_one_letter_code
_entity_poly.pdbx_strand_id
1 'polypeptide(L)'
;LLSDCLLTAVKVLMNLTNDNAIGCRQVGGCRGLESMAELIARHFPSFTRSPLFSEMEKTGSSHQKKDKHLTDQELDFLVAILGLLVNLVEKDGVNRSRLASASVPITKLEGLQESEQEMIPLLCSIFLTNQISADTKEETTTFTLDDEEAVLEGEKEAEKMIVEAYSALLLAFLSTESRSIRNSIKDYLPKRNLAILVPVLDRFVAFHTTLNMIPPETHKAVMEVIESCKLP
;
A
#
# COMPACT_ATOMS: atom_id res chain seq x y z
N LEU A 1 -2.12 -4.03 -24.17
CA LEU A 1 -1.01 -4.95 -24.50
C LEU A 1 0.16 -4.83 -23.51
N LEU A 2 0.86 -3.68 -23.41
CA LEU A 2 2.00 -3.55 -22.48
C LEU A 2 1.57 -3.63 -21.00
N SER A 3 0.51 -2.90 -20.63
CA SER A 3 -0.06 -2.95 -19.26
C SER A 3 -0.47 -4.37 -18.87
N ASP A 4 -1.19 -5.07 -19.76
CA ASP A 4 -1.64 -6.46 -19.53
C ASP A 4 -0.46 -7.43 -19.39
N CYS A 5 0.61 -7.21 -20.17
CA CYS A 5 1.84 -8.00 -20.08
C CYS A 5 2.54 -7.80 -18.73
N LEU A 6 2.66 -6.54 -18.27
CA LEU A 6 3.24 -6.22 -16.96
C LEU A 6 2.41 -6.82 -15.82
N LEU A 7 1.09 -6.64 -15.84
CA LEU A 7 0.17 -7.22 -14.88
C LEU A 7 0.31 -8.74 -14.81
N THR A 8 0.31 -9.41 -15.97
CA THR A 8 0.46 -10.86 -16.04
C THR A 8 1.83 -11.30 -15.51
N ALA A 9 2.90 -10.59 -15.83
CA ALA A 9 4.23 -10.88 -15.32
C ALA A 9 4.30 -10.76 -13.80
N VAL A 10 3.72 -9.70 -13.22
CA VAL A 10 3.64 -9.51 -11.76
C VAL A 10 2.84 -10.63 -11.11
N LYS A 11 1.69 -11.02 -11.68
CA LYS A 11 0.88 -12.15 -11.19
C LYS A 11 1.64 -13.48 -11.22
N VAL A 12 2.43 -13.74 -12.27
CA VAL A 12 3.31 -14.93 -12.33
C VAL A 12 4.37 -14.88 -11.22
N LEU A 13 5.02 -13.72 -11.02
CA LEU A 13 6.00 -13.56 -9.94
C LEU A 13 5.37 -13.73 -8.56
N MET A 14 4.15 -13.23 -8.36
CA MET A 14 3.40 -13.41 -7.12
C MET A 14 3.19 -14.90 -6.82
N ASN A 15 2.81 -15.69 -7.82
CA ASN A 15 2.68 -17.14 -7.67
C ASN A 15 4.03 -17.85 -7.43
N LEU A 16 5.11 -17.42 -8.11
CA LEU A 16 6.44 -18.00 -7.94
C LEU A 16 7.07 -17.69 -6.57
N THR A 17 6.62 -16.64 -5.91
CA THR A 17 7.11 -16.18 -4.60
C THR A 17 6.21 -16.61 -3.45
N ASN A 18 4.95 -16.97 -3.73
CA ASN A 18 4.02 -17.45 -2.71
C ASN A 18 4.54 -18.72 -2.04
N ASP A 19 4.76 -18.64 -0.73
CA ASP A 19 5.38 -19.68 0.11
C ASP A 19 6.66 -20.32 -0.47
N ASN A 20 7.41 -19.57 -1.28
CA ASN A 20 8.61 -20.05 -1.93
C ASN A 20 9.80 -19.13 -1.61
N ALA A 21 10.53 -19.47 -0.55
CA ALA A 21 11.68 -18.69 -0.10
C ALA A 21 12.80 -18.56 -1.14
N ILE A 22 12.99 -19.56 -2.02
CA ILE A 22 13.96 -19.46 -3.12
C ILE A 22 13.47 -18.44 -4.15
N GLY A 23 12.18 -18.50 -4.50
CA GLY A 23 11.53 -17.52 -5.36
C GLY A 23 11.69 -16.10 -4.83
N CYS A 24 11.39 -15.88 -3.53
CA CYS A 24 11.53 -14.56 -2.92
C CYS A 24 12.96 -14.02 -2.96
N ARG A 25 13.96 -14.88 -2.68
CA ARG A 25 15.37 -14.48 -2.75
C ARG A 25 15.84 -14.17 -4.17
N GLN A 26 15.41 -14.96 -5.16
CA GLN A 26 15.81 -14.73 -6.55
C GLN A 26 15.15 -13.49 -7.13
N VAL A 27 13.84 -13.33 -6.95
CA VAL A 27 13.11 -12.16 -7.45
C VAL A 27 13.61 -10.89 -6.75
N GLY A 28 13.77 -10.91 -5.42
CA GLY A 28 14.36 -9.79 -4.68
C GLY A 28 15.81 -9.51 -5.09
N GLY A 29 16.63 -10.55 -5.30
CA GLY A 29 18.02 -10.47 -5.75
C GLY A 29 18.19 -9.88 -7.16
N CYS A 30 17.23 -10.10 -8.05
CA CYS A 30 17.24 -9.63 -9.44
C CYS A 30 16.60 -8.23 -9.61
N ARG A 31 16.82 -7.33 -8.65
CA ARG A 31 16.22 -5.97 -8.60
C ARG A 31 14.69 -5.92 -8.59
N GLY A 32 14.01 -7.01 -8.25
CA GLY A 32 12.55 -7.08 -8.29
C GLY A 32 11.88 -6.06 -7.36
N LEU A 33 12.47 -5.78 -6.19
CA LEU A 33 11.96 -4.80 -5.24
C LEU A 33 12.01 -3.38 -5.82
N GLU A 34 13.16 -3.01 -6.39
CA GLU A 34 13.42 -1.71 -7.00
C GLU A 34 12.55 -1.51 -8.25
N SER A 35 12.37 -2.56 -9.06
CA SER A 35 11.47 -2.52 -10.22
C SER A 35 10.01 -2.34 -9.82
N MET A 36 9.55 -3.00 -8.75
CA MET A 36 8.18 -2.79 -8.25
C MET A 36 7.98 -1.37 -7.71
N ALA A 37 8.96 -0.84 -6.97
CA ALA A 37 8.93 0.55 -6.52
C ALA A 37 8.87 1.54 -7.70
N GLU A 38 9.64 1.29 -8.76
CA GLU A 38 9.66 2.13 -9.96
C GLU A 38 8.32 2.05 -10.71
N LEU A 39 7.75 0.85 -10.84
CA LEU A 39 6.42 0.68 -11.44
C LEU A 39 5.36 1.49 -10.68
N ILE A 40 5.37 1.44 -9.34
CA ILE A 40 4.44 2.24 -8.54
C ILE A 40 4.65 3.73 -8.81
N ALA A 41 5.88 4.23 -8.67
CA ALA A 41 6.15 5.67 -8.77
C ALA A 41 5.83 6.23 -10.18
N ARG A 42 6.05 5.45 -11.23
CA ARG A 42 5.82 5.88 -12.63
C ARG A 42 4.37 5.75 -13.05
N HIS A 43 3.68 4.68 -12.65
CA HIS A 43 2.28 4.45 -13.05
C HIS A 43 1.28 5.18 -12.16
N PHE A 44 1.63 5.47 -10.92
CA PHE A 44 0.73 6.06 -9.93
C PHE A 44 1.32 7.35 -9.33
N PRO A 45 1.51 8.40 -10.14
CA PRO A 45 2.14 9.66 -9.71
C PRO A 45 1.31 10.44 -8.67
N SER A 46 0.05 10.06 -8.44
CA SER A 46 -0.76 10.61 -7.34
C SER A 46 -0.17 10.29 -5.96
N PHE A 47 0.55 9.17 -5.82
CA PHE A 47 1.15 8.74 -4.55
C PHE A 47 2.58 9.26 -4.33
N THR A 48 3.23 9.86 -5.34
CA THR A 48 4.61 10.36 -5.21
C THR A 48 4.69 11.73 -4.53
N ARG A 49 3.57 12.28 -4.07
CA ARG A 49 3.53 13.47 -3.23
C ARG A 49 3.70 13.05 -1.77
N SER A 50 4.46 13.83 -1.02
CA SER A 50 4.68 13.55 0.41
C SER A 50 3.33 13.54 1.16
N PRO A 51 3.05 12.51 1.98
CA PRO A 51 1.76 12.37 2.66
C PRO A 51 1.47 13.53 3.63
N LEU A 52 2.51 14.15 4.20
CA LEU A 52 2.39 15.26 5.15
C LEU A 52 1.99 16.59 4.49
N PHE A 53 2.26 16.78 3.20
CA PHE A 53 1.92 18.02 2.49
C PHE A 53 0.45 18.10 2.10
N SER A 54 -0.28 16.98 2.09
CA SER A 54 -1.71 16.94 1.79
C SER A 54 -2.57 17.65 2.84
N GLU A 55 -2.14 17.66 4.11
CA GLU A 55 -2.89 18.32 5.20
C GLU A 55 -2.80 19.85 5.17
N MET A 56 -1.67 20.41 4.71
CA MET A 56 -1.43 21.86 4.78
C MET A 56 -2.16 22.65 3.68
N GLU A 57 -2.56 22.01 2.58
CA GLU A 57 -3.37 22.62 1.50
C GLU A 57 -4.86 22.74 1.84
N LYS A 58 -5.35 22.17 2.95
CA LYS A 58 -6.77 22.27 3.35
C LYS A 58 -7.22 23.68 3.78
N THR A 59 -6.32 24.67 3.85
CA THR A 59 -6.64 26.04 4.30
C THR A 59 -6.70 27.11 3.21
N GLY A 60 -6.61 26.76 1.92
CA GLY A 60 -6.72 27.77 0.87
C GLY A 60 -7.15 27.22 -0.49
N SER A 61 -8.32 27.65 -0.93
CA SER A 61 -8.92 27.43 -2.26
C SER A 61 -9.72 26.13 -2.44
N SER A 62 -11.04 26.29 -2.41
CA SER A 62 -12.02 25.39 -3.02
C SER A 62 -11.74 25.28 -4.52
N HIS A 63 -10.85 24.38 -4.90
CA HIS A 63 -10.89 23.73 -6.20
C HIS A 63 -11.06 22.25 -5.88
N GLN A 64 -12.22 21.70 -6.22
CA GLN A 64 -12.47 20.27 -6.20
C GLN A 64 -11.27 19.57 -6.86
N LYS A 65 -10.36 19.01 -6.06
CA LYS A 65 -9.42 18.00 -6.53
C LYS A 65 -10.34 16.90 -7.03
N LYS A 66 -10.51 16.79 -8.35
CA LYS A 66 -11.04 15.57 -8.94
C LYS A 66 -10.08 14.49 -8.49
N ASP A 67 -10.44 13.76 -7.44
CA ASP A 67 -9.79 12.51 -7.09
C ASP A 67 -9.82 11.70 -8.37
N LYS A 68 -8.65 11.62 -9.02
CA LYS A 68 -8.53 10.86 -10.24
C LYS A 68 -8.53 9.41 -9.79
N HIS A 69 -9.73 8.86 -9.71
CA HIS A 69 -9.97 7.47 -9.37
C HIS A 69 -9.11 6.60 -10.30
N LEU A 70 -8.45 5.60 -9.71
CA LEU A 70 -7.76 4.60 -10.50
C LEU A 70 -8.80 3.80 -11.27
N THR A 71 -8.50 3.45 -12.51
CA THR A 71 -9.33 2.48 -13.25
C THR A 71 -9.21 1.10 -12.60
N ASP A 72 -10.19 0.22 -12.79
CA ASP A 72 -10.17 -1.15 -12.25
C ASP A 72 -8.89 -1.90 -12.65
N GLN A 73 -8.40 -1.64 -13.87
CA GLN A 73 -7.15 -2.20 -14.37
C GLN A 73 -5.91 -1.65 -13.61
N GLU A 74 -5.90 -0.36 -13.30
CA GLU A 74 -4.84 0.25 -12.49
C GLU A 74 -4.86 -0.27 -11.06
N LEU A 75 -6.04 -0.52 -10.50
CA LEU A 75 -6.21 -1.11 -9.16
C LEU A 75 -5.74 -2.56 -9.12
N ASP A 76 -6.17 -3.41 -10.06
CA ASP A 76 -5.69 -4.80 -10.17
C ASP A 76 -4.15 -4.83 -10.30
N PHE A 77 -3.57 -3.89 -11.05
CA PHE A 77 -2.13 -3.78 -11.18
C PHE A 77 -1.44 -3.33 -9.89
N LEU A 78 -1.97 -2.32 -9.20
CA LEU A 78 -1.42 -1.88 -7.91
C LEU A 78 -1.50 -3.00 -6.86
N VAL A 79 -2.64 -3.67 -6.75
CA VAL A 79 -2.85 -4.79 -5.81
C VAL A 79 -1.92 -5.94 -6.14
N ALA A 80 -1.73 -6.30 -7.41
CA ALA A 80 -0.78 -7.34 -7.80
C ALA A 80 0.67 -6.98 -7.41
N ILE A 81 1.08 -5.72 -7.58
CA ILE A 81 2.41 -5.25 -7.17
C ILE A 81 2.55 -5.32 -5.64
N LEU A 82 1.57 -4.81 -4.88
CA LEU A 82 1.60 -4.84 -3.42
C LEU A 82 1.60 -6.27 -2.88
N GLY A 83 0.79 -7.17 -3.45
CA GLY A 83 0.76 -8.58 -3.09
C GLY A 83 2.10 -9.29 -3.35
N LEU A 84 2.74 -9.03 -4.49
CA LEU A 84 4.09 -9.52 -4.76
C LEU A 84 5.09 -8.98 -3.72
N LEU A 85 5.05 -7.68 -3.42
CA LEU A 85 5.93 -7.09 -2.40
C LEU A 85 5.73 -7.75 -1.03
N VAL A 86 4.48 -8.06 -0.63
CA VAL A 86 4.19 -8.78 0.63
C VAL A 86 4.89 -10.13 0.64
N ASN A 87 4.74 -10.94 -0.42
CA ASN A 87 5.41 -12.24 -0.53
C ASN A 87 6.93 -12.12 -0.39
N LEU A 88 7.51 -11.08 -1.01
CA LEU A 88 8.95 -10.86 -0.98
C LEU A 88 9.48 -10.50 0.41
N VAL A 89 8.68 -9.87 1.28
CA VAL A 89 9.15 -9.32 2.56
C VAL A 89 8.67 -10.06 3.81
N GLU A 90 7.57 -10.82 3.73
CA GLU A 90 6.95 -11.53 4.86
C GLU A 90 7.99 -12.36 5.64
N LYS A 91 8.77 -13.18 4.91
CA LYS A 91 9.70 -14.15 5.49
C LYS A 91 11.18 -13.82 5.26
N ASP A 92 11.50 -12.67 4.67
CA ASP A 92 12.88 -12.30 4.27
C ASP A 92 13.26 -10.89 4.76
N GLY A 93 14.12 -10.83 5.78
CA GLY A 93 14.61 -9.57 6.36
C GLY A 93 15.55 -8.78 5.43
N VAL A 94 16.32 -9.48 4.57
CA VAL A 94 17.17 -8.79 3.60
C VAL A 94 16.30 -8.03 2.60
N ASN A 95 15.21 -8.65 2.14
CA ASN A 95 14.25 -7.99 1.27
C ASN A 95 13.53 -6.84 1.98
N ARG A 96 13.17 -6.96 3.27
CA ARG A 96 12.63 -5.84 4.06
C ARG A 96 13.58 -4.66 4.10
N SER A 97 14.84 -4.90 4.50
CA SER A 97 15.88 -3.87 4.59
C SER A 97 16.10 -3.17 3.24
N ARG A 98 16.14 -3.95 2.14
CA ARG A 98 16.32 -3.41 0.78
C ARG A 98 15.12 -2.61 0.31
N LEU A 99 13.89 -3.10 0.51
CA LEU A 99 12.68 -2.38 0.12
C LEU A 99 12.53 -1.07 0.91
N ALA A 100 12.80 -1.09 2.21
CA ALA A 100 12.74 0.10 3.05
C ALA A 100 13.77 1.18 2.64
N SER A 101 14.91 0.76 2.09
CA SER A 101 15.97 1.66 1.61
C SER A 101 15.84 2.00 0.12
N ALA A 102 14.82 1.48 -0.56
CA ALA A 102 14.66 1.69 -1.99
C ALA A 102 14.26 3.14 -2.28
N SER A 103 14.90 3.70 -3.30
CA SER A 103 14.64 5.03 -3.83
C SER A 103 14.59 4.92 -5.35
N VAL A 104 13.62 5.60 -5.98
CA VAL A 104 13.42 5.56 -7.42
C VAL A 104 13.41 6.96 -8.03
N PRO A 105 14.06 7.16 -9.19
CA PRO A 105 14.09 8.45 -9.84
C PRO A 105 12.70 8.80 -10.39
N ILE A 106 12.22 10.00 -10.07
CA ILE A 106 10.95 10.56 -10.57
C ILE A 106 11.22 11.88 -11.32
N THR A 107 10.56 12.03 -12.47
CA THR A 107 10.64 13.26 -13.28
C THR A 107 9.49 14.18 -12.89
N LYS A 108 9.78 15.36 -12.33
CA LYS A 108 8.77 16.40 -12.08
C LYS A 108 8.43 17.11 -13.39
N LEU A 109 7.13 17.29 -13.65
CA LEU A 109 6.62 17.88 -14.90
C LEU A 109 6.95 19.38 -15.06
N GLU A 110 7.29 20.08 -13.97
CA GLU A 110 7.43 21.55 -13.95
C GLU A 110 8.86 22.08 -14.05
N GLY A 111 9.86 21.22 -14.28
CA GLY A 111 11.23 21.65 -14.43
C GLY A 111 12.17 20.48 -14.28
N LEU A 112 13.26 20.51 -15.02
CA LEU A 112 14.26 19.45 -15.23
C LEU A 112 15.05 19.08 -13.95
N GLN A 113 14.37 18.84 -12.83
CA GLN A 113 14.96 18.44 -11.57
C GLN A 113 14.56 16.98 -11.30
N GLU A 114 15.53 16.08 -11.48
CA GLU A 114 15.42 14.70 -11.03
C GLU A 114 15.29 14.73 -9.51
N SER A 115 14.18 14.21 -9.00
CA SER A 115 14.04 13.95 -7.57
C SER A 115 13.91 12.46 -7.35
N GLU A 116 14.21 12.04 -6.14
CA GLU A 116 14.11 10.66 -5.71
C GLU A 116 12.83 10.45 -4.90
N GLN A 117 12.13 9.36 -5.20
CA GLN A 117 10.99 8.90 -4.43
C GLN A 117 11.43 7.73 -3.55
N GLU A 118 11.51 7.96 -2.25
CA GLU A 118 11.74 6.91 -1.26
C GLU A 118 10.51 6.02 -1.11
N MET A 119 10.73 4.73 -0.84
CA MET A 119 9.67 3.74 -0.76
C MET A 119 8.76 3.91 0.47
N ILE A 120 9.32 4.25 1.63
CA ILE A 120 8.53 4.42 2.87
C ILE A 120 7.48 5.55 2.71
N PRO A 121 7.84 6.77 2.30
CA PRO A 121 6.85 7.83 2.06
C PRO A 121 5.80 7.45 1.00
N LEU A 122 6.22 6.71 -0.03
CA LEU A 122 5.32 6.24 -1.10
C LEU A 122 4.27 5.26 -0.56
N LEU A 123 4.70 4.26 0.21
CA LEU A 123 3.79 3.30 0.86
C LEU A 123 2.87 3.98 1.87
N CYS A 124 3.38 4.93 2.66
CA CYS A 124 2.55 5.73 3.57
C CYS A 124 1.52 6.57 2.80
N SER A 125 1.88 7.15 1.65
CA SER A 125 0.92 7.87 0.81
C SER A 125 -0.15 6.95 0.24
N ILE A 126 0.20 5.75 -0.22
CA ILE A 126 -0.77 4.76 -0.70
C ILE A 126 -1.75 4.39 0.41
N PHE A 127 -1.23 4.10 1.61
CA PHE A 127 -2.04 3.76 2.77
C PHE A 127 -3.01 4.89 3.13
N LEU A 128 -2.51 6.12 3.29
CA LEU A 128 -3.31 7.26 3.74
C LEU A 128 -4.33 7.73 2.70
N THR A 129 -4.02 7.67 1.41
CA THR A 129 -4.97 8.03 0.35
C THR A 129 -6.12 7.03 0.23
N ASN A 130 -5.88 5.76 0.58
CA ASN A 130 -6.91 4.70 0.56
C ASN A 130 -7.54 4.46 1.93
N GLN A 131 -7.16 5.24 2.94
CA GLN A 131 -7.70 5.09 4.28
C GLN A 131 -9.19 5.43 4.30
N ILE A 132 -9.98 4.45 4.73
CA ILE A 132 -11.42 4.67 4.94
C ILE A 132 -11.59 5.26 6.33
N SER A 133 -11.63 6.59 6.41
CA SER A 133 -11.93 7.28 7.66
C SER A 133 -13.32 6.87 8.14
N ALA A 134 -13.43 6.55 9.44
CA ALA A 134 -14.73 6.36 10.08
C ALA A 134 -15.60 7.63 10.00
N ASP A 135 -14.96 8.81 9.89
CA ASP A 135 -15.61 10.13 9.79
C ASP A 135 -16.24 10.41 8.42
N THR A 136 -15.89 9.68 7.35
CA THR A 136 -16.57 9.83 6.05
C THR A 136 -18.03 9.32 6.10
N LYS A 137 -18.41 8.66 7.19
CA LYS A 137 -19.79 8.25 7.46
C LYS A 137 -20.71 9.38 7.92
N GLU A 138 -20.18 10.55 8.30
CA GLU A 138 -21.00 11.64 8.87
C GLU A 138 -21.31 12.80 7.90
N GLU A 139 -20.59 12.94 6.78
CA GLU A 139 -20.79 14.05 5.84
C GLU A 139 -21.26 13.66 4.42
N THR A 140 -21.47 12.37 4.13
CA THR A 140 -22.29 11.99 2.98
C THR A 140 -23.75 12.17 3.36
N THR A 141 -24.20 13.40 3.17
CA THR A 141 -25.59 13.79 2.96
C THR A 141 -26.49 12.59 2.68
N THR A 142 -27.52 12.47 3.52
CA THR A 142 -28.75 11.69 3.34
C THR A 142 -29.51 12.13 2.06
N PHE A 143 -28.85 12.06 0.91
CA PHE A 143 -29.48 11.99 -0.39
C PHE A 143 -29.68 10.50 -0.66
N THR A 144 -30.92 10.13 -0.94
CA THR A 144 -31.31 8.81 -1.41
C THR A 144 -30.53 8.51 -2.69
N LEU A 145 -29.38 7.84 -2.56
CA LEU A 145 -28.67 7.27 -3.71
C LEU A 145 -29.62 6.28 -4.39
N ASP A 146 -29.66 6.32 -5.72
CA ASP A 146 -30.31 5.27 -6.50
C ASP A 146 -29.60 3.93 -6.22
N ASP A 147 -30.31 2.81 -6.31
CA ASP A 147 -29.78 1.49 -5.93
C ASP A 147 -28.48 1.18 -6.71
N GLU A 148 -28.36 1.64 -7.96
CA GLU A 148 -27.16 1.50 -8.79
C GLU A 148 -25.98 2.35 -8.29
N GLU A 149 -26.23 3.57 -7.80
CA GLU A 149 -25.17 4.46 -7.30
C GLU A 149 -24.63 3.99 -5.95
N ALA A 150 -25.50 3.42 -5.10
CA ALA A 150 -25.11 2.79 -3.84
C ALA A 150 -24.23 1.54 -4.06
N VAL A 151 -24.54 0.72 -5.07
CA VAL A 151 -23.73 -0.45 -5.43
C VAL A 151 -22.33 -0.03 -5.91
N LEU A 152 -22.25 0.94 -6.81
CA LEU A 152 -20.97 1.42 -7.34
C LEU A 152 -20.09 2.05 -6.25
N GLU A 153 -20.66 2.73 -5.26
CA GLU A 153 -19.88 3.26 -4.15
C GLU A 153 -19.36 2.14 -3.23
N GLY A 154 -20.17 1.10 -3.00
CA GLY A 154 -19.74 -0.09 -2.26
C GLY A 154 -18.58 -0.84 -2.93
N GLU A 155 -18.57 -0.92 -4.27
CA GLU A 155 -17.45 -1.51 -5.02
C GLU A 155 -16.16 -0.70 -4.85
N LYS A 156 -16.23 0.63 -4.98
CA LYS A 156 -15.07 1.50 -4.79
C LYS A 156 -14.53 1.45 -3.36
N GLU A 157 -15.41 1.38 -2.36
CA GLU A 157 -14.99 1.20 -0.97
C GLU A 157 -14.25 -0.13 -0.79
N ALA A 158 -14.74 -1.21 -1.41
CA ALA A 158 -14.08 -2.51 -1.35
C ALA A 158 -12.69 -2.48 -1.98
N GLU A 159 -12.52 -1.82 -3.13
CA GLU A 159 -11.22 -1.66 -3.78
C GLU A 159 -10.23 -0.87 -2.91
N LYS A 160 -10.68 0.24 -2.32
CA LYS A 160 -9.87 1.02 -1.37
C LYS A 160 -9.48 0.19 -0.15
N MET A 161 -10.39 -0.61 0.40
CA MET A 161 -10.09 -1.52 1.52
C MET A 161 -8.97 -2.51 1.18
N ILE A 162 -8.95 -3.04 -0.05
CA ILE A 162 -7.91 -3.98 -0.49
C ILE A 162 -6.56 -3.27 -0.53
N VAL A 163 -6.46 -2.11 -1.18
CA VAL A 163 -5.21 -1.33 -1.28
C VAL A 163 -4.74 -0.86 0.10
N GLU A 164 -5.66 -0.40 0.95
CA GLU A 164 -5.40 -0.02 2.35
C GLU A 164 -4.79 -1.20 3.13
N ALA A 165 -5.37 -2.39 3.00
CA ALA A 165 -4.91 -3.57 3.75
C ALA A 165 -3.52 -4.05 3.30
N TYR A 166 -3.26 -4.16 1.99
CA TYR A 166 -1.95 -4.60 1.49
C TYR A 166 -0.84 -3.58 1.80
N SER A 167 -1.13 -2.28 1.69
CA SER A 167 -0.16 -1.23 2.06
C SER A 167 0.10 -1.21 3.58
N ALA A 168 -0.93 -1.36 4.41
CA ALA A 168 -0.77 -1.50 5.86
C ALA A 168 0.07 -2.72 6.23
N LEU A 169 -0.16 -3.86 5.59
CA LEU A 169 0.58 -5.10 5.82
C LEU A 169 2.06 -4.95 5.46
N LEU A 170 2.38 -4.32 4.33
CA LEU A 170 3.76 -3.99 3.95
C LEU A 170 4.44 -3.09 4.99
N LEU A 171 3.81 -1.97 5.35
CA LEU A 171 4.35 -1.04 6.36
C LEU A 171 4.61 -1.77 7.69
N ALA A 172 3.68 -2.63 8.09
CA ALA A 172 3.78 -3.38 9.33
C ALA A 172 4.94 -4.39 9.27
N PHE A 173 5.11 -5.15 8.19
CA PHE A 173 6.27 -6.03 7.99
C PHE A 173 7.59 -5.25 8.01
N LEU A 174 7.70 -4.17 7.24
CA LEU A 174 8.91 -3.34 7.21
C LEU A 174 9.26 -2.78 8.59
N SER A 175 8.26 -2.43 9.41
CA SER A 175 8.48 -1.92 10.76
C SER A 175 9.15 -2.91 11.71
N THR A 176 9.10 -4.21 11.42
CA THR A 176 9.77 -5.25 12.23
C THR A 176 11.26 -5.36 11.96
N GLU A 177 11.75 -4.77 10.87
CA GLU A 177 13.13 -4.96 10.42
C GLU A 177 14.14 -4.24 11.30
N SER A 178 13.88 -2.96 11.64
CA SER A 178 14.75 -2.20 12.53
C SER A 178 14.01 -1.04 13.19
N ARG A 179 14.55 -0.56 14.32
CA ARG A 179 14.02 0.66 14.98
C ARG A 179 14.09 1.89 14.08
N SER A 180 15.11 1.98 13.23
CA SER A 180 15.26 3.12 12.30
C SER A 180 14.15 3.14 11.26
N ILE A 181 13.89 1.98 10.61
CA ILE A 181 12.81 1.84 9.64
C ILE A 181 11.46 2.08 10.31
N ARG A 182 11.26 1.51 11.50
CA ARG A 182 10.05 1.72 12.31
C ARG A 182 9.79 3.19 12.60
N ASN A 183 10.81 3.95 12.96
CA ASN A 183 10.68 5.39 13.23
C ASN A 183 10.44 6.20 11.96
N SER A 184 11.12 5.87 10.86
CA SER A 184 10.88 6.51 9.57
C SER A 184 9.43 6.35 9.12
N ILE A 185 8.85 5.15 9.24
CA ILE A 185 7.42 4.93 8.95
C ILE A 185 6.53 5.80 9.84
N LYS A 186 6.81 5.85 11.16
CA LYS A 186 6.05 6.67 12.11
C LYS A 186 6.08 8.15 11.73
N ASP A 187 7.20 8.68 11.25
CA ASP A 187 7.32 10.10 10.91
C ASP A 187 6.37 10.53 9.77
N TYR A 188 5.95 9.59 8.92
CA TYR A 188 4.97 9.83 7.85
C TYR A 188 3.53 9.46 8.19
N LEU A 189 3.28 8.88 9.37
CA LEU A 189 1.95 8.50 9.82
C LEU A 189 1.37 9.51 10.83
N PRO A 190 0.03 9.71 10.83
CA PRO A 190 -0.63 10.52 11.83
C PRO A 190 -0.29 10.07 13.26
N LYS A 191 -0.17 11.02 14.18
CA LYS A 191 0.16 10.78 15.60
C LYS A 191 1.50 10.06 15.84
N ARG A 192 2.36 9.94 14.81
CA ARG A 192 3.69 9.33 14.86
C ARG A 192 3.75 7.95 15.50
N ASN A 193 2.78 7.10 15.19
CA ASN A 193 2.73 5.72 15.68
C ASN A 193 2.15 4.78 14.61
N LEU A 194 2.24 3.47 14.86
CA LEU A 194 1.74 2.43 13.96
C LEU A 194 0.33 1.95 14.32
N ALA A 195 -0.29 2.51 15.36
CA ALA A 195 -1.58 2.04 15.86
C ALA A 195 -2.70 2.22 14.82
N ILE A 196 -2.54 3.16 13.89
CA ILE A 196 -3.46 3.36 12.76
C ILE A 196 -3.53 2.15 11.81
N LEU A 197 -2.49 1.32 11.76
CA LEU A 197 -2.45 0.10 10.94
C LEU A 197 -3.28 -1.03 11.57
N VAL A 198 -3.42 -1.05 12.90
CA VAL A 198 -4.00 -2.17 13.65
C VAL A 198 -5.45 -2.49 13.24
N PRO A 199 -6.40 -1.53 13.19
CA PRO A 199 -7.78 -1.84 12.80
C PRO A 199 -7.91 -2.40 11.39
N VAL A 200 -7.03 -1.97 10.47
CA VAL A 200 -7.00 -2.44 9.08
C VAL A 200 -6.50 -3.88 9.03
N LEU A 201 -5.43 -4.19 9.75
CA LEU A 201 -4.86 -5.52 9.82
C LEU A 201 -5.79 -6.52 10.54
N ASP A 202 -6.47 -6.10 11.60
CA ASP A 202 -7.49 -6.93 12.27
C ASP A 202 -8.63 -7.29 11.31
N ARG A 203 -9.10 -6.32 10.51
CA ARG A 203 -10.11 -6.56 9.46
C ARG A 203 -9.59 -7.51 8.37
N PHE A 204 -8.33 -7.33 7.95
CA PHE A 204 -7.68 -8.20 6.97
C PHE A 204 -7.64 -9.66 7.47
N VAL A 205 -7.23 -9.89 8.72
CA VAL A 205 -7.20 -11.23 9.33
C VAL A 205 -8.59 -11.83 9.44
N ALA A 206 -9.57 -11.07 9.92
CA ALA A 206 -10.96 -11.54 10.06
C ALA A 206 -11.56 -11.96 8.70
N PHE A 207 -11.35 -11.14 7.67
CA PHE A 207 -11.84 -11.42 6.32
C PHE A 207 -11.23 -12.70 5.74
N HIS A 208 -9.91 -12.83 5.79
CA HIS A 208 -9.23 -13.99 5.19
C HIS A 208 -9.42 -15.29 5.98
N THR A 209 -9.59 -15.20 7.31
CA THR A 209 -9.98 -16.35 8.13
C THR A 209 -11.36 -16.86 7.74
N THR A 210 -12.31 -15.95 7.46
CA THR A 210 -13.66 -16.30 6.99
C THR A 210 -13.63 -17.02 5.65
N LEU A 211 -12.72 -16.61 4.75
CA LEU A 211 -12.55 -17.24 3.44
C LEU A 211 -11.68 -18.52 3.47
N ASN A 212 -11.08 -18.86 4.61
CA ASN A 212 -10.11 -19.95 4.75
C ASN A 212 -8.93 -19.84 3.75
N MET A 213 -8.45 -18.61 3.52
CA MET A 213 -7.45 -18.28 2.49
C MET A 213 -6.04 -18.02 3.01
N ILE A 214 -5.81 -18.09 4.33
CA ILE A 214 -4.50 -17.85 4.93
C ILE A 214 -3.93 -19.14 5.55
N PRO A 215 -2.71 -19.56 5.16
CA PRO A 215 -1.98 -20.63 5.84
C PRO A 215 -1.70 -20.29 7.32
N PRO A 216 -1.72 -21.26 8.24
CA PRO A 216 -1.50 -21.03 9.68
C PRO A 216 -0.23 -20.24 10.00
N GLU A 217 0.84 -20.46 9.24
CA GLU A 217 2.13 -19.80 9.40
C GLU A 217 2.05 -18.31 9.07
N THR A 218 1.41 -17.96 7.96
CA THR A 218 1.17 -16.57 7.56
C THR A 218 0.21 -15.88 8.53
N HIS A 219 -0.84 -16.57 8.99
CA HIS A 219 -1.73 -16.04 10.03
C HIS A 219 -0.95 -15.66 11.29
N LYS A 220 -0.08 -16.56 11.76
CA LYS A 220 0.78 -16.30 12.93
C LYS A 220 1.68 -15.09 12.72
N ALA A 221 2.35 -15.00 11.57
CA ALA A 221 3.23 -13.87 11.24
C ALA A 221 2.47 -12.54 11.24
N VAL A 222 1.27 -12.50 10.66
CA VAL A 222 0.42 -11.30 10.64
C VAL A 222 0.01 -10.90 12.06
N MET A 223 -0.40 -11.85 12.91
CA MET A 223 -0.76 -11.58 14.30
C MET A 223 0.41 -11.02 15.12
N GLU A 224 1.62 -11.55 14.95
CA GLU A 224 2.83 -11.04 15.63
C GLU A 224 3.13 -9.59 15.22
N VAL A 225 2.97 -9.28 13.93
CA VAL A 225 3.16 -7.94 13.38
C VAL A 225 2.09 -6.97 13.89
N ILE A 226 0.83 -7.40 14.02
CA ILE A 226 -0.24 -6.61 14.63
C ILE A 226 0.11 -6.21 16.06
N GLU A 227 0.56 -7.16 16.88
CA GLU A 227 0.97 -6.87 18.25
C GLU A 227 2.17 -5.90 18.31
N SER A 228 3.13 -6.04 17.39
CA SER A 228 4.23 -5.08 17.24
C SER A 228 3.78 -3.66 16.91
N CYS A 229 2.72 -3.51 16.11
CA CYS A 229 2.14 -2.20 15.76
C CYS A 229 1.43 -1.52 16.93
N LYS A 230 0.93 -2.28 17.92
CA LYS A 230 0.31 -1.74 19.15
C LYS A 230 1.33 -1.13 20.10
N LEU A 231 2.60 -1.53 20.00
CA LEU A 231 3.67 -1.01 20.83
C LEU A 231 4.07 0.43 20.41
N PRO A 232 4.47 1.29 21.36
CA PRO A 232 4.82 2.68 21.08
C PRO A 232 6.03 2.86 20.16
#